data_AF-A0A1Y1K757-F1
#
_entry.id   AF-A0A1Y1K757-F1
#
_cell.length_a   1.000
_cell.length_b   1.000
_cell.length_c   1.000
_cell.angle_alpha   90.00
_cell.angle_beta   90.00
_cell.angle_gamma   90.00
#
_symmetry.space_group_name_H-M   'P 1'
#
loop_
_entity.id
_entity.type
_entity.pdbx_description
1 polymer ?
#
loop_
_entity_poly.entity_id
_entity_poly.type
_entity_poly.pdbx_seq_one_letter_code
_entity_poly.pdbx_strand_id
1 'polypeptide(L)'
;AYANFIDELYQNVDEGSFSQDTVHLDLRSESALAQSIVDVLAHQFGHPNVGLDSDLFSVGVDSLQVLRLSKLLRLSLGAEGIFLDQNTIAPRVIYANPTPRALAARLFKIATGKDSQNDEPIDEVEALADMVLKYTADLPPPNSIQAQPADEGQTVLITGTTGSLGAYILDRLISNP
;
A
#
# COMPACT_ATOMS: atom_id res chain seq x y z
N ALA A 1 -20.55 9.04 -11.32
CA ALA A 1 -21.50 8.44 -10.36
C ALA A 1 -20.80 7.75 -9.19
N TYR A 2 -19.68 7.03 -9.38
CA TYR A 2 -18.97 6.34 -8.29
C TYR A 2 -17.78 7.11 -7.69
N ALA A 3 -17.31 8.19 -8.32
CA ALA A 3 -16.17 8.97 -7.85
C ALA A 3 -16.39 9.47 -6.41
N ASN A 4 -17.50 10.17 -6.16
CA ASN A 4 -17.83 10.67 -4.82
C ASN A 4 -17.95 9.57 -3.77
N PHE A 5 -18.45 8.38 -4.14
CA PHE A 5 -18.55 7.25 -3.22
C PHE A 5 -17.16 6.67 -2.89
N ILE A 6 -16.29 6.53 -3.89
CA ILE A 6 -14.92 6.05 -3.71
C ILE A 6 -14.12 7.06 -2.89
N ASP A 7 -14.20 8.34 -3.25
CA ASP A 7 -13.51 9.43 -2.57
C ASP A 7 -13.98 9.54 -1.12
N GLU A 8 -15.28 9.49 -0.85
CA GLU A 8 -15.82 9.47 0.53
C GLU A 8 -15.33 8.24 1.32
N LEU A 9 -15.19 7.09 0.68
CA LEU A 9 -14.73 5.86 1.34
C LEU A 9 -13.23 5.92 1.69
N TYR A 10 -12.40 6.54 0.84
CA TYR A 10 -10.99 6.81 1.12
C TYR A 10 -10.79 8.00 2.07
N GLN A 11 -11.61 9.05 1.95
CA GLN A 11 -11.54 10.23 2.80
C GLN A 11 -11.99 9.92 4.22
N ASN A 12 -12.94 9.01 4.45
CA ASN A 12 -13.26 8.51 5.79
C ASN A 12 -12.12 7.68 6.43
N VAL A 13 -11.21 7.12 5.63
CA VAL A 13 -9.99 6.41 6.09
C VAL A 13 -8.91 7.38 6.52
N ASP A 14 -8.73 8.49 5.80
CA ASP A 14 -7.81 9.56 6.18
C ASP A 14 -8.38 10.46 7.29
N GLU A 15 -9.61 10.94 7.14
CA GLU A 15 -10.35 11.79 8.07
C GLU A 15 -11.11 10.97 9.12
N GLY A 16 -10.37 10.44 10.10
CA GLY A 16 -10.80 10.33 11.50
C GLY A 16 -12.13 9.64 11.90
N SER A 17 -12.90 9.03 11.00
CA SER A 17 -14.26 8.52 11.31
C SER A 17 -14.32 7.03 11.61
N PHE A 18 -13.19 6.35 11.67
CA PHE A 18 -13.10 5.09 12.40
C PHE A 18 -12.86 5.46 13.85
N SER A 19 -13.79 5.06 14.73
CA SER A 19 -13.70 5.18 16.19
C SER A 19 -12.25 5.07 16.67
N GLN A 20 -11.87 5.90 17.66
CA GLN A 20 -10.58 5.82 18.37
C GLN A 20 -10.43 4.50 19.16
N ASP A 21 -10.66 3.36 18.52
CA ASP A 21 -10.49 2.05 19.13
C ASP A 21 -9.02 1.69 18.92
N THR A 22 -8.18 2.09 19.86
CA THR A 22 -6.87 1.46 20.00
C THR A 22 -7.07 0.03 20.47
N VAL A 23 -6.19 -0.86 20.01
CA VAL A 23 -6.15 -2.25 20.48
C VAL A 23 -4.98 -2.43 21.42
N HIS A 24 -5.14 -3.32 22.40
CA HIS A 24 -4.02 -3.71 23.22
C HIS A 24 -3.09 -4.59 22.39
N LEU A 25 -1.84 -4.14 22.22
CA LEU A 25 -0.78 -4.90 21.56
C LEU A 25 0.19 -5.40 22.62
N ASP A 26 0.37 -6.71 22.72
CA ASP A 26 1.28 -7.29 23.71
C ASP A 26 2.73 -7.19 23.25
N LEU A 27 3.44 -6.19 23.77
CA LEU A 27 4.85 -5.92 23.45
C LEU A 27 5.85 -6.66 24.35
N ARG A 28 5.42 -7.68 25.12
CA ARG A 28 6.34 -8.44 26.00
C ARG A 28 7.30 -9.34 25.22
N SER A 29 6.90 -9.79 24.04
CA SER A 29 7.72 -10.61 23.13
C SER A 29 7.17 -10.55 21.70
N GLU A 30 8.01 -10.86 20.72
CA GLU A 30 7.60 -10.98 19.31
C GLU A 30 6.44 -11.98 19.12
N SER A 31 6.47 -13.12 19.82
CA SER A 31 5.39 -14.11 19.76
C SER A 31 4.06 -13.60 20.33
N ALA A 32 4.12 -12.78 21.38
CA ALA A 32 2.90 -12.23 21.99
C ALA A 32 2.29 -11.13 21.11
N LEU A 33 3.14 -10.33 20.46
CA LEU A 33 2.71 -9.35 19.47
C LEU A 33 2.09 -10.03 18.25
N ALA A 34 2.69 -11.12 17.76
CA ALA A 34 2.13 -11.90 16.65
C ALA A 34 0.75 -12.45 16.98
N GLN A 35 0.56 -12.95 18.21
CA GLN A 35 -0.75 -13.41 18.67
C GLN A 35 -1.76 -12.25 18.76
N SER A 36 -1.34 -11.08 19.27
CA SER A 36 -2.19 -9.89 19.32
C SER A 36 -2.65 -9.48 17.92
N ILE A 37 -1.77 -9.55 16.91
CA ILE A 37 -2.12 -9.26 15.51
C ILE A 37 -3.13 -10.27 14.96
N VAL A 38 -2.95 -11.56 15.25
CA VAL A 38 -3.93 -12.61 14.89
C VAL A 38 -5.30 -12.31 15.50
N ASP A 39 -5.34 -11.97 16.79
CA ASP A 39 -6.58 -11.67 17.51
C ASP A 39 -7.29 -10.44 16.93
N VAL A 40 -6.53 -9.39 16.59
CA VAL A 40 -7.05 -8.19 15.90
C VAL A 40 -7.65 -8.55 14.55
N LEU A 41 -6.95 -9.34 13.74
CA LEU A 41 -7.43 -9.77 12.42
C LEU A 41 -8.69 -10.65 12.53
N ALA A 42 -8.73 -11.56 13.51
CA ALA A 42 -9.85 -12.43 13.76
C ALA A 42 -11.11 -11.67 14.22
N HIS A 43 -10.96 -10.74 15.17
CA HIS A 43 -12.09 -10.11 15.83
C HIS A 43 -12.54 -8.78 15.20
N GLN A 44 -11.65 -8.02 14.58
CA GLN A 44 -11.97 -6.69 14.04
C GLN A 44 -12.00 -6.64 12.51
N PHE A 45 -11.26 -7.53 11.84
CA PHE A 45 -11.19 -7.56 10.38
C PHE A 45 -11.95 -8.75 9.76
N GLY A 46 -12.55 -9.60 10.59
CA GLY A 46 -13.42 -10.69 10.13
C GLY A 46 -12.66 -11.90 9.57
N HIS A 47 -11.42 -12.13 10.00
CA HIS A 47 -10.54 -13.22 9.53
C HIS A 47 -10.28 -14.27 10.61
N PRO A 48 -11.29 -15.03 11.08
CA PRO A 48 -11.17 -15.92 12.25
C PRO A 48 -10.22 -17.11 12.06
N ASN A 49 -9.86 -17.43 10.81
CA ASN A 49 -8.98 -18.56 10.48
C ASN A 49 -7.53 -18.15 10.21
N VAL A 50 -7.17 -16.89 10.47
CA VAL A 50 -5.79 -16.43 10.28
C VAL A 50 -4.88 -17.04 11.35
N GLY A 51 -3.82 -17.71 10.92
CA GLY A 51 -2.77 -18.23 11.78
C GLY A 51 -1.54 -17.32 11.77
N LEU A 52 -0.57 -17.62 12.65
CA LEU A 52 0.67 -16.85 12.78
C LEU A 52 1.47 -16.74 11.46
N ASP A 53 1.41 -17.78 10.64
CA ASP A 53 2.15 -17.92 9.39
C ASP A 53 1.23 -17.83 8.15
N SER A 54 -0.04 -17.48 8.34
CA SER A 54 -0.98 -17.29 7.24
C SER A 54 -0.64 -16.02 6.48
N ASP A 55 -0.53 -16.15 5.16
CA ASP A 55 -0.46 -15.00 4.26
C ASP A 55 -1.80 -14.25 4.29
N LEU A 56 -1.74 -12.96 4.67
CA LEU A 56 -2.91 -12.11 4.88
C LEU A 56 -3.76 -11.99 3.62
N PHE A 57 -3.13 -11.90 2.44
CA PHE A 57 -3.83 -11.70 1.17
C PHE A 57 -4.51 -12.98 0.71
N SER A 58 -3.90 -14.13 0.98
CA SER A 58 -4.46 -15.46 0.71
C SER A 58 -5.69 -15.76 1.56
N VAL A 59 -5.81 -15.17 2.76
CA VAL A 59 -7.01 -15.28 3.61
C VAL A 59 -8.06 -14.19 3.32
N GLY A 60 -7.83 -13.33 2.34
CA GLY A 60 -8.81 -12.35 1.86
C GLY A 60 -8.70 -10.97 2.50
N VAL A 61 -7.56 -10.63 3.12
CA VAL A 61 -7.29 -9.24 3.52
C VAL A 61 -7.13 -8.37 2.26
N ASP A 62 -7.95 -7.33 2.15
CA ASP A 62 -7.94 -6.39 1.02
C ASP A 62 -7.16 -5.10 1.33
N SER A 63 -7.01 -4.24 0.32
CA SER A 63 -6.23 -2.99 0.45
C SER A 63 -6.83 -1.99 1.44
N LEU A 64 -8.16 -1.94 1.57
CA LEU A 64 -8.84 -1.07 2.52
C LEU A 64 -8.60 -1.55 3.95
N GLN A 65 -8.64 -2.86 4.16
CA GLN A 65 -8.30 -3.48 5.43
C GLN A 65 -6.82 -3.26 5.77
N VAL A 66 -5.89 -3.33 4.81
CA VAL A 66 -4.47 -2.98 5.03
C VAL A 66 -4.32 -1.53 5.50
N LEU A 67 -5.00 -0.58 4.84
CA LEU A 67 -4.97 0.84 5.24
C LEU A 67 -5.47 1.02 6.68
N ARG A 68 -6.60 0.38 7.01
CA ARG A 68 -7.17 0.41 8.37
C ARG A 68 -6.25 -0.23 9.41
N LEU A 69 -5.65 -1.38 9.08
CA LEU A 69 -4.72 -2.09 9.97
C LEU A 69 -3.46 -1.25 10.24
N SER A 70 -2.89 -0.64 9.20
CA SER A 70 -1.74 0.28 9.32
C SER A 70 -2.05 1.44 10.27
N LYS A 71 -3.22 2.08 10.11
CA LYS A 71 -3.68 3.15 11.00
C LYS A 71 -3.88 2.66 12.43
N LEU A 72 -4.56 1.53 12.61
CA LEU A 72 -4.86 0.93 13.91
C LEU A 72 -3.58 0.59 14.70
N LEU A 73 -2.61 -0.08 14.05
CA LEU A 73 -1.35 -0.46 14.67
C LEU A 73 -0.55 0.77 15.11
N ARG A 74 -0.49 1.81 14.26
CA ARG A 74 0.17 3.07 14.60
C ARG A 74 -0.47 3.77 15.80
N LEU A 75 -1.80 3.87 15.83
CA LEU A 75 -2.52 4.48 16.96
C LEU A 75 -2.34 3.68 18.26
N SER A 76 -2.37 2.35 18.15
CA SER A 76 -2.24 1.45 19.30
C SER A 76 -0.84 1.50 19.91
N LEU A 77 0.21 1.55 19.09
CA LEU A 77 1.58 1.77 19.57
C LEU A 77 1.77 3.17 20.16
N GLY A 78 1.12 4.19 19.59
CA GLY A 78 1.10 5.54 20.16
C GLY A 78 0.49 5.59 21.57
N ALA A 79 -0.55 4.79 21.83
CA ALA A 79 -1.18 4.68 23.15
C ALA A 79 -0.26 4.01 24.19
N GLU A 80 0.64 3.14 23.77
CA GLU A 80 1.69 2.53 24.60
C GLU A 80 2.93 3.44 24.76
N GLY A 81 2.86 4.70 24.30
CA GLY A 81 3.93 5.69 24.41
C GLY A 81 4.97 5.66 23.29
N ILE A 82 4.74 4.86 22.24
CA ILE A 82 5.63 4.72 21.09
C ILE A 82 5.10 5.59 19.94
N PHE A 83 5.55 6.84 19.88
CA PHE A 83 5.12 7.78 18.85
C PHE A 83 5.91 7.59 17.56
N LEU A 84 5.22 7.12 16.53
CA LEU A 84 5.79 6.84 15.21
C LEU A 84 5.25 7.82 14.17
N ASP A 85 6.07 8.15 13.18
CA ASP A 85 5.62 8.94 12.03
C ASP A 85 4.65 8.13 11.14
N GLN A 86 4.02 8.81 10.16
CA GLN A 86 3.06 8.14 9.28
C GLN A 86 3.72 7.09 8.37
N ASN A 87 5.03 7.22 8.12
CA ASN A 87 5.75 6.39 7.18
C ASN A 87 6.32 5.11 7.81
N THR A 88 6.49 5.06 9.13
CA THR A 88 7.07 3.91 9.84
C THR A 88 6.16 2.67 9.79
N ILE A 89 4.84 2.85 9.85
CA ILE A 89 3.86 1.75 9.71
C ILE A 89 2.92 2.07 8.56
N ALA A 90 3.48 2.36 7.39
CA ALA A 90 2.71 2.56 6.17
C ALA A 90 2.18 1.22 5.61
N PRO A 91 1.15 1.22 4.75
CA PRO A 91 0.64 0.01 4.09
C PRO A 91 1.72 -0.88 3.45
N ARG A 92 2.75 -0.28 2.86
CA ARG A 92 3.92 -0.98 2.30
C ARG A 92 4.59 -1.94 3.29
N VAL A 93 4.62 -1.59 4.57
CA VAL A 93 5.22 -2.42 5.62
C VAL A 93 4.42 -3.69 5.83
N ILE A 94 3.09 -3.62 5.74
CA ILE A 94 2.22 -4.79 5.83
C ILE A 94 2.35 -5.65 4.56
N TYR A 95 2.42 -5.04 3.37
CA TYR A 95 2.67 -5.77 2.13
C TYR A 95 4.02 -6.50 2.13
N ALA A 96 5.08 -5.88 2.68
CA ALA A 96 6.40 -6.48 2.81
C ALA A 96 6.49 -7.55 3.92
N ASN A 97 5.54 -7.55 4.87
CA ASN A 97 5.49 -8.50 5.98
C ASN A 97 4.11 -9.18 6.03
N PRO A 98 3.80 -10.04 5.05
CA PRO A 98 2.42 -10.45 4.77
C PRO A 98 1.89 -11.54 5.71
N THR A 99 2.59 -11.86 6.80
CA THR A 99 2.14 -12.81 7.82
C THR A 99 2.15 -12.13 9.20
N PRO A 100 1.25 -12.52 10.13
CA PRO A 100 1.27 -11.97 11.48
C PRO A 100 2.62 -12.10 12.19
N ARG A 101 3.34 -13.22 11.99
CA ARG A 101 4.68 -13.42 12.53
C ARG A 101 5.69 -12.43 11.96
N ALA A 102 5.77 -12.29 10.63
CA ALA A 102 6.70 -11.35 10.01
C ALA A 102 6.38 -9.90 10.40
N LEU A 103 5.10 -9.53 10.42
CA LEU A 103 4.66 -8.20 10.80
C LEU A 103 5.00 -7.90 12.27
N ALA A 104 4.77 -8.84 13.18
CA ALA A 104 5.17 -8.71 14.57
C ALA A 104 6.68 -8.55 14.74
N ALA A 105 7.49 -9.34 14.03
CA ALA A 105 8.94 -9.21 14.06
C ALA A 105 9.39 -7.79 13.68
N ARG A 106 8.83 -7.24 12.60
CA ARG A 106 9.11 -5.87 12.14
C ARG A 106 8.67 -4.83 13.18
N LEU A 107 7.43 -4.93 13.68
CA LEU A 107 6.89 -3.99 14.65
C LEU A 107 7.61 -4.06 16.00
N PHE A 108 8.04 -5.24 16.44
CA PHE A 108 8.79 -5.42 17.67
C PHE A 108 10.18 -4.78 17.60
N LYS A 109 10.86 -4.86 16.44
CA LYS A 109 12.11 -4.13 16.19
C LYS A 109 11.91 -2.62 16.27
N ILE A 110 10.84 -2.10 15.65
CA ILE A 110 10.46 -0.67 15.73
C ILE A 110 10.19 -0.26 17.17
N ALA A 111 9.34 -0.99 17.88
CA ALA A 111 8.94 -0.69 19.25
C ALA A 111 10.12 -0.70 20.25
N THR A 112 11.12 -1.56 20.03
CA THR A 112 12.30 -1.67 20.89
C THR A 112 13.45 -0.74 20.50
N GLY A 113 13.25 0.13 19.49
CA GLY A 113 14.30 1.03 18.98
C GLY A 113 15.46 0.31 18.31
N LYS A 114 15.26 -0.96 17.92
CA LYS A 114 16.24 -1.80 17.21
C LYS A 114 16.03 -1.76 15.69
N ASP A 115 15.07 -0.96 15.22
CA ASP A 115 14.88 -0.70 13.80
C ASP A 115 16.08 0.08 13.27
N SER A 116 17.06 -0.66 12.77
CA SER A 116 18.13 -0.09 11.99
C SER A 116 17.53 0.27 10.64
N GLN A 117 17.73 1.50 10.17
CA GLN A 117 17.33 1.96 8.83
C GLN A 117 17.88 1.08 7.67
N ASN A 118 18.73 0.10 7.98
CA ASN A 118 19.30 -0.90 7.08
C ASN A 118 18.45 -2.19 6.94
N ASP A 119 17.31 -2.32 7.65
CA ASP A 119 16.43 -3.49 7.57
C ASP A 119 15.26 -3.32 6.56
N GLU A 120 15.07 -2.13 5.96
CA GLU A 120 14.44 -2.10 4.63
C GLU A 120 15.37 -2.92 3.73
N PRO A 121 14.89 -3.93 2.99
CA PRO A 121 15.76 -4.69 2.12
C PRO A 121 16.36 -3.70 1.13
N ILE A 122 17.61 -3.30 1.38
CA ILE A 122 18.47 -2.57 0.46
C ILE A 122 18.40 -3.24 -0.92
N ASP A 123 18.24 -4.57 -0.91
CA ASP A 123 17.97 -5.46 -2.03
C ASP A 123 16.74 -5.07 -2.90
N GLU A 124 15.62 -4.59 -2.34
CA GLU A 124 14.44 -4.22 -3.16
C GLU A 124 14.66 -2.90 -3.92
N VAL A 125 15.25 -1.90 -3.27
CA VAL A 125 15.55 -0.61 -3.89
C VAL A 125 16.67 -0.77 -4.93
N GLU A 126 17.71 -1.53 -4.60
CA GLU A 126 18.78 -1.87 -5.53
C GLU A 126 18.25 -2.71 -6.70
N ALA A 127 17.40 -3.72 -6.47
CA ALA A 127 16.79 -4.49 -7.54
C ALA A 127 15.88 -3.65 -8.46
N LEU A 128 15.16 -2.67 -7.90
CA LEU A 128 14.36 -1.73 -8.70
C LEU A 128 15.27 -0.84 -9.55
N ALA A 129 16.35 -0.30 -8.97
CA ALA A 129 17.33 0.49 -9.68
C ALA A 129 18.02 -0.31 -10.78
N ASP A 130 18.38 -1.57 -10.51
CA ASP A 130 18.98 -2.49 -11.48
C ASP A 130 18.02 -2.81 -12.62
N MET A 131 16.73 -2.99 -12.35
CA MET A 131 15.72 -3.14 -13.41
C MET A 131 15.66 -1.90 -14.29
N VAL A 132 15.60 -0.70 -13.70
CA VAL A 132 15.60 0.55 -14.47
C VAL A 132 16.86 0.64 -15.31
N LEU A 133 18.05 0.44 -14.73
CA LEU A 133 19.32 0.51 -15.46
C LEU A 133 19.40 -0.51 -16.60
N LYS A 134 19.02 -1.77 -16.33
CA LYS A 134 19.01 -2.84 -17.33
C LYS A 134 18.13 -2.51 -18.53
N TYR A 135 16.93 -1.97 -18.30
CA TYR A 135 15.97 -1.69 -19.37
C TYR A 135 16.06 -0.27 -19.94
N THR A 136 16.90 0.60 -19.38
CA THR A 136 17.16 1.95 -19.91
C THR A 136 18.52 2.08 -20.59
N ALA A 137 19.43 1.12 -20.42
CA ALA A 137 20.81 1.15 -20.93
C ALA A 137 20.91 1.42 -22.44
N ASP A 138 20.01 0.82 -23.23
CA ASP A 138 20.04 0.86 -24.70
C ASP A 138 18.82 1.61 -25.28
N LEU A 139 18.21 2.52 -24.52
CA LEU A 139 17.10 3.31 -25.06
C LEU A 139 17.58 4.17 -26.23
N PRO A 140 16.90 4.12 -27.39
CA PRO A 140 17.28 4.93 -28.53
C PRO A 140 17.11 6.42 -28.17
N PRO A 141 17.98 7.30 -28.68
CA PRO A 141 17.81 8.73 -28.51
C PRO A 141 16.47 9.18 -29.12
N PRO A 142 15.85 10.26 -28.60
CA PRO A 142 14.63 10.80 -29.16
C PRO A 142 14.78 11.05 -30.67
N ASN A 143 13.87 10.48 -31.47
CA ASN A 143 13.92 10.61 -32.92
C ASN A 143 13.52 12.04 -33.33
N SER A 144 14.52 12.90 -33.50
CA SER A 144 14.33 14.31 -33.88
C SER A 144 13.87 14.51 -35.33
N ILE A 145 13.88 13.45 -36.14
CA ILE A 145 13.47 13.47 -37.55
C ILE A 145 12.01 13.00 -37.71
N GLN A 146 11.40 12.48 -36.65
CA GLN A 146 10.02 12.04 -36.69
C GLN A 146 9.10 13.23 -36.97
N ALA A 147 8.39 13.17 -38.10
CA ALA A 147 7.39 14.17 -38.44
C ALA A 147 6.35 14.24 -37.33
N GLN A 148 5.88 15.46 -37.04
CA GLN A 148 4.77 15.61 -36.09
C GLN A 148 3.56 14.83 -36.59
N PRO A 149 2.75 14.26 -35.68
CA PRO A 149 1.48 13.65 -36.04
C PRO A 149 0.64 14.64 -36.86
N ALA A 150 -0.11 14.15 -37.86
CA ALA A 150 -1.03 14.99 -38.63
C ALA A 150 -2.11 15.56 -37.70
N ASP A 151 -2.48 16.83 -37.84
CA ASP A 151 -3.49 17.45 -36.96
C ASP A 151 -4.91 16.90 -37.18
N GLU A 152 -5.16 16.24 -38.32
CA GLU A 152 -6.48 15.72 -38.72
C GLU A 152 -6.38 14.28 -39.25
N GLY A 153 -7.50 13.54 -39.18
CA GLY A 153 -7.61 12.20 -39.77
C GLY A 153 -6.80 11.13 -39.05
N GLN A 154 -6.46 11.36 -37.78
CA GLN A 154 -5.70 10.42 -36.96
C GLN A 154 -6.55 9.21 -36.60
N THR A 155 -5.93 8.02 -36.61
CA THR A 155 -6.52 6.82 -36.00
C THR A 155 -5.85 6.59 -34.65
N VAL A 156 -6.60 6.70 -33.56
CA VAL A 156 -6.08 6.57 -32.19
C VAL A 156 -6.60 5.28 -31.55
N LEU A 157 -5.68 4.44 -31.06
CA LEU A 157 -6.01 3.27 -30.23
C LEU A 157 -5.85 3.66 -28.76
N ILE A 158 -6.94 3.60 -28.01
CA ILE A 158 -6.95 3.91 -26.57
C ILE A 158 -7.19 2.63 -25.79
N THR A 159 -6.38 2.41 -24.76
CA THR A 159 -6.60 1.35 -23.76
C THR A 159 -7.01 1.98 -22.43
N GLY A 160 -7.79 1.27 -21.62
CA GLY A 160 -8.25 1.78 -20.32
C GLY A 160 -9.32 2.87 -20.40
N THR A 161 -10.17 2.87 -21.42
CA THR A 161 -11.27 3.86 -21.60
C THR A 161 -12.29 3.87 -20.46
N THR A 162 -12.36 2.80 -19.66
CA THR A 162 -13.18 2.74 -18.44
C THR A 162 -12.52 3.37 -17.21
N GLY A 163 -11.23 3.68 -17.28
CA GLY A 163 -10.52 4.43 -16.23
C GLY A 163 -10.80 5.93 -16.32
N SER A 164 -10.59 6.65 -15.22
CA SER A 164 -10.87 8.09 -15.12
C SER A 164 -10.16 8.91 -16.21
N LEU A 165 -8.87 8.64 -16.42
CA LEU A 165 -8.06 9.31 -17.43
C LEU A 165 -8.47 8.89 -18.86
N GLY A 166 -8.68 7.58 -19.08
CA GLY A 166 -9.02 7.06 -20.41
C GLY A 166 -10.38 7.56 -20.92
N ALA A 167 -11.37 7.66 -20.03
CA ALA A 167 -12.68 8.21 -20.36
C ALA A 167 -12.58 9.69 -20.78
N TYR A 168 -11.78 10.48 -20.06
CA TYR A 168 -11.55 11.89 -20.39
C TYR A 168 -10.79 12.06 -21.71
N ILE A 169 -9.77 11.24 -21.96
CA ILE A 169 -9.02 11.26 -23.23
C ILE A 169 -9.95 10.91 -24.40
N LEU A 170 -10.81 9.90 -24.24
CA LEU A 170 -11.79 9.52 -25.26
C LEU A 170 -12.78 10.65 -25.54
N ASP A 171 -13.31 11.30 -24.52
CA ASP A 171 -14.23 12.44 -24.65
C ASP A 171 -13.60 13.60 -25.44
N ARG A 172 -12.34 13.91 -25.14
CA ARG A 172 -11.55 14.92 -25.86
C ARG A 172 -11.35 14.58 -27.34
N LEU A 173 -11.02 13.32 -27.65
CA LEU A 173 -10.77 12.87 -29.02
C LEU A 173 -12.06 12.80 -29.85
N ILE A 174 -13.20 12.45 -29.25
CA ILE A 174 -14.50 12.49 -29.95
C ILE A 174 -14.95 13.94 -30.19
N SER A 175 -14.65 14.85 -29.25
CA SER A 175 -15.02 16.26 -29.34
C SER A 175 -14.15 17.05 -30.34
N ASN A 176 -13.00 16.52 -30.73
CA ASN A 176 -12.10 17.09 -31.75
C ASN A 176 -11.50 15.97 -32.62
N PRO A 177 -12.31 15.35 -33.50
CA PRO A 177 -11.97 14.15 -34.24
C PRO A 177 -10.95 14.36 -35.38
#